data_AF-A0A3M8P610-F1
#
_entry.id   AF-A0A3M8P610-F1
#
_cell.length_a   1.000
_cell.length_b   1.000
_cell.length_c   1.000
_cell.angle_alpha   90.00
_cell.angle_beta   90.00
_cell.angle_gamma   90.00
#
_symmetry.space_group_name_H-M   'P 1'
#
loop_
_entity.id
_entity.type
_entity.pdbx_description
1 polymer ?
#
loop_
_entity_poly.entity_id
_entity_poly.type
_entity_poly.pdbx_seq_one_letter_code
_entity_poly.pdbx_strand_id
1 'polypeptide(L)' 'MQKRFHVYRILLTTGEWIEDVRIEGPLEYNFPGVAVSFMPVENRNGNTIVLNMFHIVKAELLEIEEEEE' A
#
# COMPACT_ATOMS: atom_id res chain seq x y z
N MET A 1 10.51 4.82 -17.62
CA MET A 1 9.04 5.08 -17.63
C MET A 1 8.71 5.82 -16.35
N GLN A 2 7.84 6.83 -16.36
CA GLN A 2 7.48 7.54 -15.12
C GLN A 2 6.75 6.56 -14.19
N LYS A 3 7.35 6.23 -13.04
CA LYS A 3 6.73 5.36 -12.02
C LYS A 3 5.83 6.21 -11.14
N ARG A 4 4.61 5.73 -10.91
CA ARG A 4 3.61 6.44 -10.11
C ARG A 4 3.31 5.66 -8.85
N PHE A 5 3.65 6.23 -7.71
CA PHE A 5 3.40 5.63 -6.40
C PHE A 5 2.19 6.27 -5.73
N HIS A 6 1.40 5.44 -5.06
CA HIS A 6 0.27 5.87 -4.26
C HIS A 6 0.63 5.63 -2.80
N VAL A 7 0.59 6.69 -2.00
CA VAL A 7 0.92 6.66 -0.57
C VAL A 7 -0.39 6.60 0.20
N TYR A 8 -0.54 5.59 1.04
CA TYR A 8 -1.73 5.33 1.82
C TYR A 8 -1.46 5.37 3.33
N ARG A 9 -2.50 5.71 4.09
CA ARG A 9 -2.65 5.24 5.47
C ARG A 9 -3.63 4.09 5.54
N ILE A 10 -3.28 3.05 6.29
CA ILE A 10 -4.02 1.78 6.32
C ILE A 10 -4.43 1.47 7.76
N LEU A 11 -5.74 1.36 7.97
CA LEU A 11 -6.31 0.89 9.23
C LEU A 11 -6.37 -0.64 9.22
N LEU A 12 -5.78 -1.24 10.23
CA LEU A 12 -5.84 -2.67 10.46
C LEU A 12 -7.04 -3.08 11.31
N THR A 13 -7.41 -4.37 11.26
CA THR A 13 -8.42 -4.98 12.13
C THR A 13 -8.07 -4.92 13.61
N THR A 14 -6.79 -4.71 13.93
CA THR A 14 -6.31 -4.46 15.30
C THR A 14 -6.65 -3.06 15.81
N GLY A 15 -7.07 -2.13 14.94
CA GLY A 15 -7.27 -0.71 15.25
C GLY A 15 -6.02 0.14 15.07
N GLU A 16 -4.89 -0.46 14.70
CA GLU A 16 -3.64 0.23 14.41
C GLU A 16 -3.66 0.87 13.02
N TRP A 17 -3.08 2.07 12.91
CA TRP A 17 -2.83 2.74 11.64
C TRP A 17 -1.38 2.54 11.22
N ILE A 18 -1.19 2.04 10.00
CA ILE A 18 0.09 2.06 9.31
C ILE A 18 0.06 3.26 8.36
N GLU A 19 0.94 4.22 8.62
CA GLU A 19 1.08 5.44 7.82
C GLU A 19 2.15 5.26 6.75
N ASP A 20 2.15 6.16 5.76
CA ASP A 20 3.18 6.28 4.72
C ASP A 20 3.46 4.98 3.95
N VAL A 21 2.39 4.21 3.65
CA VAL A 21 2.48 2.97 2.87
C VAL A 21 2.53 3.29 1.39
N ARG A 22 3.68 3.04 0.77
CA ARG A 22 3.97 3.34 -0.62
C ARG A 22 3.79 2.12 -1.51
N ILE A 23 3.00 2.28 -2.57
CA ILE A 23 2.62 1.20 -3.49
C ILE A 23 2.76 1.69 -4.93
N GLU A 24 3.34 0.88 -5.81
CA GLU A 24 3.38 1.18 -7.24
C GLU A 24 1.97 0.99 -7.84
N GLY A 25 1.38 2.09 -8.31
CA GLY A 25 0.01 2.14 -8.81
C GLY A 25 -1.09 2.08 -7.73
N PRO A 26 -2.37 2.21 -8.14
CA PRO A 26 -3.51 2.15 -7.23
C PRO A 26 -3.58 0.81 -6.49
N LEU A 27 -4.02 0.86 -5.22
CA LEU A 27 -4.22 -0.33 -4.40
C LEU A 27 -5.19 -1.32 -5.08
N GLU A 28 -6.23 -0.82 -5.77
CA GLU A 28 -7.24 -1.59 -6.50
C GLU A 28 -6.63 -2.54 -7.55
N TYR A 29 -5.55 -2.13 -8.21
CA TYR A 29 -4.85 -2.96 -9.19
C TYR A 29 -4.02 -4.06 -8.53
N ASN A 30 -3.70 -3.90 -7.25
CA ASN A 30 -3.02 -4.86 -6.40
C ASN A 30 -3.99 -5.79 -5.65
N PHE A 31 -5.30 -5.77 -5.94
CA PHE A 31 -6.25 -6.80 -5.48
C PHE A 31 -6.55 -7.86 -6.58
N PRO A 32 -5.57 -8.64 -7.08
CA PRO A 32 -5.88 -9.75 -7.96
C PRO A 32 -6.66 -10.79 -7.15
N GLY A 33 -7.87 -11.13 -7.59
CA GLY A 33 -8.83 -11.92 -6.81
C GLY A 33 -8.25 -13.20 -6.18
N VAL A 34 -8.71 -13.50 -4.96
CA VAL A 34 -8.56 -14.73 -4.14
C VAL A 34 -7.13 -15.27 -3.88
N ALA A 35 -6.14 -15.00 -4.73
CA ALA A 35 -4.83 -15.65 -4.68
C ALA A 35 -3.74 -14.87 -3.94
N VAL A 36 -3.91 -13.56 -3.73
CA VAL A 36 -2.92 -12.74 -3.03
C VAL A 36 -3.52 -12.29 -1.70
N SER A 37 -3.13 -12.98 -0.62
CA SER A 37 -3.50 -12.58 0.75
C SER A 37 -2.46 -11.63 1.35
N PHE A 38 -1.27 -11.55 0.75
CA PHE A 38 -0.13 -10.80 1.26
C PHE A 38 0.42 -9.87 0.18
N MET A 39 0.48 -8.58 0.49
CA MET A 39 0.96 -7.54 -0.41
C MET A 39 2.26 -6.95 0.15
N PRO A 40 3.41 -7.08 -0.54
CA PRO A 40 4.60 -6.34 -0.17
C PRO A 40 4.39 -4.86 -0.51
N VAL A 41 4.70 -3.99 0.44
CA VAL A 41 4.63 -2.53 0.31
C VAL A 41 5.88 -1.92 0.92
N GLU A 42 6.22 -0.70 0.54
CA GLU A 42 7.32 0.03 1.17
C GLU A 42 6.79 1.06 2.15
N ASN A 43 7.53 1.33 3.22
CA ASN A 43 7.30 2.52 4.04
C ASN A 43 8.28 3.64 3.65
N ARG A 44 8.13 4.83 4.24
CA ARG A 44 9.02 5.98 4.03
C ARG A 44 10.50 5.73 4.26
N ASN A 45 10.86 4.72 5.04
CA ASN A 45 12.26 4.37 5.28
C ASN A 45 12.85 3.46 4.18
N GLY A 46 12.05 3.13 3.15
CA GLY A 46 12.40 2.15 2.12
C GLY A 46 12.34 0.71 2.62
N ASN A 47 11.76 0.46 3.80
CA ASN A 47 11.65 -0.90 4.32
C ASN A 47 10.41 -1.58 3.73
N THR A 48 10.59 -2.81 3.26
CA THR A 48 9.48 -3.65 2.82
C THR A 48 8.68 -4.16 4.01
N ILE A 49 7.38 -3.91 4.00
CA ILE A 49 6.37 -4.45 4.91
C ILE A 49 5.49 -5.40 4.11
N VAL A 50 5.07 -6.52 4.70
CA VAL A 50 4.13 -7.44 4.07
C VAL A 50 2.77 -7.29 4.75
N LEU A 51 1.80 -6.73 4.03
CA LEU A 51 0.45 -6.53 4.54
C LEU A 51 -0.43 -7.74 4.26
N ASN A 52 -1.12 -8.24 5.29
CA ASN A 52 -2.21 -9.19 5.09
C ASN A 52 -3.48 -8.43 4.70
N MET A 53 -3.98 -8.67 3.49
CA MET A 53 -5.12 -7.96 2.92
C MET A 53 -6.43 -8.24 3.68
N PHE A 54 -6.56 -9.39 4.34
CA PHE A 54 -7.74 -9.69 5.19
C PHE A 54 -7.77 -8.89 6.49
N HIS A 55 -6.65 -8.27 6.85
CA HIS A 55 -6.55 -7.43 8.05
C HIS A 55 -6.69 -5.94 7.72
N ILE A 56 -6.87 -5.56 6.46
CA ILE A 56 -7.10 -4.17 6.08
C ILE A 56 -8.59 -3.85 6.23
N VAL A 57 -8.91 -2.89 7.09
CA VAL A 57 -10.27 -2.37 7.28
C VAL A 57 -10.52 -1.18 6.36
N LYS A 58 -9.52 -0.32 6.22
CA LYS A 58 -9.61 0.91 5.41
C LYS A 58 -8.23 1.28 4.88
N ALA A 59 -8.17 1.76 3.65
CA ALA A 59 -6.99 2.43 3.10
C ALA A 59 -7.41 3.83 2.64
N GLU A 60 -6.67 4.85 3.05
CA GLU A 60 -6.90 6.23 2.62
C GLU A 60 -5.69 6.73 1.87
N LEU A 61 -5.92 7.18 0.62
CA LEU A 61 -4.89 7.78 -0.20
C LEU A 61 -4.50 9.14 0.39
N LEU A 62 -3.23 9.29 0.72
CA LEU A 62 -2.65 10.53 1.24
C LEU A 62 -2.04 11.35 0.10
N GLU A 63 -1.25 10.71 -0.75
CA GLU A 63 -0.44 11.38 -1.76
C GLU A 63 -0.23 10.47 -2.98
N ILE A 64 0.07 11.09 -4.11
CA ILE A 64 0.53 10.42 -5.31
C ILE A 64 1.90 11.00 -5.64
N GLU A 65 2.90 10.14 -5.67
CA GLU A 65 4.27 10.49 -6.05
C GLU A 65 4.53 10.07 -7.50
N GLU A 66 5.26 10.91 -8.24
CA GLU A 66 5.71 10.61 -9.59
C GLU A 66 7.24 10.62 -9.62
N GLU A 67 7.85 9.48 -9.96
CA GLU A 67 9.30 9.36 -10.15
C GLU A 67 9.62 9.22 -11.64
N GLU A 68 10.44 10.13 -12.15
CA GLU A 68 11.09 9.97 -13.46
C GLU A 68 12.33 9.07 -13.28
N GLU A 69 12.42 8.03 -14.12
CA GLU A 69 13.51 7.04 -14.14
C GLU A 69 14.76 7.57 -14.84
#